data_AF-A0A6B0HHG1-F1
#
_entry.id   AF-A0A6B0HHG1-F1
#
_cell.length_a   1.000
_cell.length_b   1.000
_cell.length_c   1.000
_cell.angle_alpha   90.00
_cell.angle_beta   90.00
_cell.angle_gamma   90.00
#
_symmetry.space_group_name_H-M   'P 1'
#
loop_
_entity.id
_entity.type
_entity.pdbx_description
1 polymer ?
#
loop_
_entity_poly.entity_id
_entity_poly.type
_entity_poly.pdbx_seq_one_letter_code
_entity_poly.pdbx_strand_id
1 'polypeptide(L)'
;MFGGGRIPESGRALSPLVGVVALLAITVCLAGVVAVGAATWSLESTGPTAAFDLSVDTDAEDVEIAIDHVAGDPIDVRELSVAIAVDGEDLAEQPPVPAAGANGFNGTPTGPFNEQADPEWQSGERASVFVAETNDPVPTAGDAVTVRLAADDRQIAALEAIAS
;
A
#
# COMPACT_ATOMS: atom_id res chain seq x y z
N MET A 1 -58.19 -54.45 6.90
CA MET A 1 -58.05 -53.76 5.59
C MET A 1 -57.65 -52.33 5.90
N PHE A 2 -56.35 -52.06 6.04
CA PHE A 2 -55.84 -50.71 6.30
C PHE A 2 -55.20 -50.19 5.02
N GLY A 3 -55.88 -49.26 4.36
CA GLY A 3 -55.33 -48.40 3.32
C GLY A 3 -55.47 -46.96 3.78
N GLY A 4 -54.36 -46.24 3.88
CA GLY A 4 -54.34 -44.82 4.24
C GLY A 4 -52.96 -44.27 3.93
N GLY A 5 -52.83 -43.68 2.74
CA GLY A 5 -51.57 -43.26 2.14
C GLY A 5 -50.86 -42.16 2.91
N ARG A 6 -49.52 -42.24 2.87
CA ARG A 6 -48.60 -41.18 3.23
C ARG A 6 -48.40 -40.33 1.97
N ILE A 7 -48.73 -39.03 1.99
CA ILE A 7 -48.15 -38.10 1.02
C ILE A 7 -46.83 -37.61 1.63
N PRO A 8 -45.67 -37.80 0.97
CA PRO A 8 -44.42 -37.23 1.43
C PRO A 8 -44.36 -35.76 1.06
N GLU A 9 -44.30 -34.88 2.06
CA GLU A 9 -43.89 -33.49 1.86
C GLU A 9 -42.36 -33.46 1.76
N SER A 10 -41.83 -33.80 0.58
CA SER A 10 -40.40 -33.60 0.27
C SER A 10 -40.15 -32.12 -0.01
N GLY A 11 -40.10 -31.33 1.05
CA GLY A 11 -39.81 -29.91 0.97
C GLY A 11 -38.91 -29.49 2.12
N ARG A 12 -37.62 -29.89 2.09
CA ARG A 12 -36.48 -29.23 2.78
C ARG A 12 -35.25 -30.15 2.76
N ALA A 13 -34.44 -30.02 1.71
CA ALA A 13 -33.02 -30.40 1.75
C ALA A 13 -32.19 -29.69 0.66
N LEU A 14 -32.80 -28.91 -0.24
CA LEU A 14 -32.08 -28.21 -1.30
C LEU A 14 -31.51 -26.86 -0.85
N SER A 15 -32.07 -26.24 0.19
CA SER A 15 -31.65 -24.89 0.64
C SER A 15 -30.23 -24.84 1.24
N PRO A 16 -29.80 -25.82 2.08
CA PRO A 16 -28.45 -25.80 2.63
C PRO A 16 -27.38 -26.11 1.58
N LEU A 17 -27.63 -27.09 0.71
CA LEU A 17 -26.65 -27.54 -0.28
C LEU A 17 -26.39 -26.47 -1.34
N VAL A 18 -27.44 -25.81 -1.84
CA VAL A 18 -27.31 -24.71 -2.80
C VAL A 18 -26.57 -23.53 -2.18
N GLY A 19 -26.84 -23.21 -0.90
CA GLY A 19 -26.11 -22.17 -0.18
C GLY A 19 -24.62 -22.48 -0.01
N VAL A 20 -24.28 -23.72 0.33
CA VAL A 20 -22.88 -24.16 0.47
C VAL A 20 -22.14 -24.12 -0.87
N VAL A 21 -22.76 -24.57 -1.96
CA VAL A 21 -22.16 -24.52 -3.30
C VAL A 21 -21.97 -23.07 -3.77
N ALA A 22 -22.94 -22.20 -3.52
CA ALA A 22 -22.84 -20.77 -3.84
C ALA A 22 -21.73 -20.09 -3.03
N LEU A 23 -21.64 -20.37 -1.73
CA LEU A 23 -20.60 -19.81 -0.86
C LEU A 23 -19.20 -20.28 -1.29
N LEU A 24 -19.03 -21.57 -1.58
CA LEU A 24 -17.78 -22.13 -2.09
C LEU A 24 -17.36 -21.47 -3.42
N ALA A 25 -18.30 -21.28 -4.34
CA ALA A 25 -18.01 -20.60 -5.60
C ALA A 25 -17.52 -19.16 -5.38
N ILE A 26 -18.17 -18.41 -4.48
CA ILE A 26 -17.76 -17.04 -4.14
C ILE A 26 -16.37 -17.05 -3.48
N THR A 27 -16.10 -17.94 -2.53
CA THR A 27 -14.79 -18.04 -1.86
C THR A 27 -13.68 -18.38 -2.85
N VAL A 28 -13.92 -19.32 -3.78
CA VAL A 28 -12.94 -19.67 -4.82
C VAL A 28 -12.72 -18.51 -5.78
N CYS A 29 -13.76 -17.78 -6.17
CA CYS A 29 -13.62 -16.58 -6.99
C CYS A 29 -12.83 -15.49 -6.26
N LEU A 30 -13.14 -15.22 -4.98
CA LEU A 30 -12.45 -14.21 -4.18
C LEU A 30 -10.97 -14.58 -3.99
N ALA A 31 -10.69 -15.85 -3.66
CA ALA A 31 -9.33 -16.37 -3.56
C ALA A 31 -8.58 -16.28 -4.90
N GLY A 32 -9.28 -16.53 -6.02
CA GLY A 32 -8.74 -16.35 -7.36
C GLY A 32 -8.36 -14.90 -7.65
N VAL A 33 -9.20 -13.93 -7.30
CA VAL A 33 -8.89 -12.49 -7.48
C VAL A 33 -7.68 -12.08 -6.63
N VAL A 34 -7.64 -12.47 -5.35
CA VAL A 34 -6.50 -12.18 -4.47
C VAL A 34 -5.22 -12.87 -4.97
N ALA A 35 -5.32 -14.12 -5.41
CA ALA A 35 -4.18 -14.87 -5.94
C ALA A 35 -3.66 -14.29 -7.26
N VAL A 36 -4.54 -13.80 -8.15
CA VAL A 36 -4.12 -13.11 -9.38
C VAL A 36 -3.43 -11.78 -9.04
N GLY A 37 -3.98 -11.01 -8.11
CA GLY A 37 -3.34 -9.76 -7.63
C GLY A 37 -1.97 -10.01 -6.96
N ALA A 38 -1.84 -11.08 -6.17
CA ALA A 38 -0.57 -11.47 -5.56
C ALA A 38 0.42 -12.06 -6.59
N ALA A 39 -0.06 -12.78 -7.61
CA ALA A 39 0.78 -13.36 -8.65
C ALA A 39 1.33 -12.31 -9.62
N THR A 40 0.60 -11.22 -9.88
CA THR A 40 1.14 -10.04 -10.59
C THR A 40 2.25 -9.33 -9.81
N TRP A 41 2.37 -9.57 -8.50
CA TRP A 41 3.38 -8.95 -7.64
C TRP A 41 4.72 -9.70 -7.58
N SER A 42 4.77 -10.96 -7.99
CA SER A 42 5.92 -11.86 -7.75
C SER A 42 6.74 -12.20 -8.99
N LEU A 43 6.56 -11.51 -10.11
CA LEU A 43 7.38 -11.75 -11.30
C LEU A 43 8.65 -10.87 -11.26
N GLU A 44 9.74 -11.51 -10.82
CA GLU A 44 11.16 -11.20 -11.11
C GLU A 44 11.89 -10.21 -10.18
N SER A 45 12.23 -10.63 -8.94
CA SER A 45 13.20 -9.88 -8.12
C SER A 45 14.64 -10.10 -8.62
N THR A 46 15.12 -9.13 -9.42
CA THR A 46 16.56 -8.85 -9.63
C THR A 46 16.87 -7.44 -9.09
N GLY A 47 16.06 -6.93 -8.16
CA GLY A 47 16.17 -5.58 -7.57
C GLY A 47 16.73 -5.64 -6.15
N PRO A 48 17.08 -4.50 -5.55
CA PRO A 48 17.53 -4.48 -4.16
C PRO A 48 16.45 -5.05 -3.24
N THR A 49 16.86 -5.84 -2.26
CA THR A 49 15.98 -6.42 -1.24
C THR A 49 16.15 -5.65 0.06
N ALA A 50 15.18 -4.78 0.37
CA ALA A 50 15.17 -3.95 1.56
C ALA A 50 13.82 -4.01 2.29
N ALA A 51 13.85 -3.76 3.60
CA ALA A 51 12.70 -3.67 4.47
C ALA A 51 12.57 -2.23 4.97
N PHE A 52 11.34 -1.72 4.95
CA PHE A 52 11.03 -0.35 5.33
C PHE A 52 9.86 -0.29 6.30
N ASP A 53 9.86 0.73 7.15
CA ASP A 53 8.71 1.11 7.98
C ASP A 53 8.23 2.50 7.57
N LEU A 54 6.91 2.70 7.58
CA LEU A 54 6.25 3.96 7.24
C LEU A 54 5.59 4.57 8.48
N SER A 55 5.76 5.86 8.67
CA SER A 55 5.04 6.67 9.65
C SER A 55 4.52 7.95 9.03
N VAL A 56 3.30 8.36 9.42
CA VAL A 56 2.67 9.60 8.96
C VAL A 56 2.20 10.39 10.16
N ASP A 57 2.78 11.57 10.35
CA ASP A 57 2.49 12.49 11.45
C ASP A 57 1.76 13.72 10.91
N THR A 58 0.57 13.98 11.46
CA THR A 58 -0.29 15.11 11.09
C THR A 58 -0.44 16.14 12.21
N ASP A 59 0.16 15.88 13.38
CA ASP A 59 0.16 16.76 14.55
C ASP A 59 1.28 17.82 14.49
N ALA A 60 2.33 17.58 13.69
CA ALA A 60 3.40 18.53 13.43
C ALA A 60 2.91 19.79 12.68
N GLU A 61 3.78 20.81 12.59
CA GLU A 61 3.46 22.04 11.85
C GLU A 61 3.16 21.77 10.36
N ASP A 62 3.71 20.68 9.82
CA ASP A 62 3.49 20.17 8.47
C ASP A 62 3.20 18.66 8.52
N VAL A 63 2.43 18.12 7.56
CA VAL A 63 2.16 16.67 7.47
C VAL A 63 3.42 15.92 7.03
N GLU A 64 4.08 15.23 7.95
CA GLU A 64 5.31 14.47 7.67
C GLU A 64 4.99 13.04 7.24
N ILE A 65 5.52 12.63 6.08
CA ILE A 65 5.56 11.23 5.65
C ILE A 65 7.02 10.79 5.73
N ALA A 66 7.32 9.95 6.71
CA ALA A 66 8.67 9.45 6.99
C ALA A 66 8.75 7.95 6.74
N ILE A 67 9.86 7.54 6.14
CA ILE A 67 10.17 6.14 5.84
C ILE A 67 11.52 5.80 6.44
N ASP A 68 11.58 4.71 7.20
CA ASP A 68 12.81 4.18 7.77
C ASP A 68 13.29 2.99 6.95
N HIS A 69 14.56 2.96 6.58
CA HIS A 69 15.18 1.77 5.99
C HIS A 69 15.60 0.83 7.13
N VAL A 70 14.79 -0.19 7.40
CA VAL A 70 14.98 -1.08 8.55
C VAL A 70 16.16 -2.03 8.32
N ALA A 71 16.22 -2.67 7.16
CA ALA A 71 17.24 -3.69 6.86
C ALA A 71 17.36 -3.94 5.35
N GLY A 72 18.47 -4.54 4.91
CA GLY A 72 18.65 -5.01 3.53
C GLY A 72 19.67 -4.21 2.72
N ASP A 73 19.57 -4.35 1.40
CA ASP A 73 20.48 -3.71 0.43
C ASP A 73 20.30 -2.18 0.42
N PRO A 74 21.38 -1.39 0.30
CA PRO A 74 21.27 0.06 0.16
C PRO A 74 20.55 0.43 -1.14
N ILE A 75 19.85 1.58 -1.12
CA ILE A 75 19.07 2.09 -2.25
C ILE A 75 19.69 3.39 -2.75
N ASP A 76 20.01 3.47 -4.04
CA ASP A 76 20.33 4.74 -4.68
C ASP A 76 19.04 5.52 -4.96
N VAL A 77 18.77 6.55 -4.18
CA VAL A 77 17.52 7.34 -4.31
C VAL A 77 17.42 8.07 -5.65
N ARG A 78 18.51 8.22 -6.41
CA ARG A 78 18.47 8.81 -7.76
C ARG A 78 17.79 7.90 -8.79
N GLU A 79 17.69 6.62 -8.50
CA GLU A 79 16.99 5.61 -9.30
C GLU A 79 15.62 5.26 -8.70
N LEU A 80 15.25 5.90 -7.58
CA LEU A 80 14.04 5.65 -6.82
C LEU A 80 12.90 6.57 -7.29
N SER A 81 11.74 5.97 -7.52
CA SER A 81 10.46 6.66 -7.65
C SER A 81 9.61 6.39 -6.41
N VAL A 82 8.98 7.46 -5.90
CA VAL A 82 8.08 7.42 -4.74
C VAL A 82 6.69 7.84 -5.20
N ALA A 83 5.69 7.03 -4.89
CA ALA A 83 4.28 7.34 -5.13
C ALA A 83 3.50 7.25 -3.83
N ILE A 84 2.76 8.30 -3.50
CA ILE A 84 1.98 8.47 -2.28
C ILE A 84 0.51 8.58 -2.64
N ALA A 85 -0.33 7.84 -1.91
CA ALA A 85 -1.78 7.91 -1.99
C ALA A 85 -2.41 8.01 -0.60
N VAL A 86 -3.54 8.70 -0.49
CA VAL A 86 -4.36 8.83 0.73
C VAL A 86 -5.72 8.23 0.44
N ASP A 87 -6.15 7.26 1.24
CA ASP A 87 -7.39 6.49 1.06
C ASP A 87 -7.58 5.93 -0.36
N GLY A 88 -6.47 5.62 -1.02
CA GLY A 88 -6.42 5.08 -2.38
C GLY A 88 -6.46 6.12 -3.50
N GLU A 89 -6.49 7.42 -3.19
CA GLU A 89 -6.35 8.52 -4.16
C GLU A 89 -4.90 9.02 -4.16
N ASP A 90 -4.23 8.97 -5.32
CA ASP A 90 -2.85 9.45 -5.45
C ASP A 90 -2.79 10.97 -5.22
N LEU A 91 -1.73 11.44 -4.54
CA LEU A 91 -1.45 12.88 -4.46
C LEU A 91 -1.32 13.46 -5.87
N ALA A 92 -1.89 14.65 -6.08
CA ALA A 92 -1.81 15.40 -7.32
C ALA A 92 -0.35 15.74 -7.68
N GLU A 93 0.46 16.08 -6.67
CA GLU A 93 1.90 16.29 -6.82
C GLU A 93 2.65 15.19 -6.05
N GLN A 94 3.45 14.40 -6.78
CA GLN A 94 4.28 13.33 -6.23
C GLN A 94 5.69 13.84 -5.92
N PRO A 95 6.37 13.34 -4.87
CA PRO A 95 7.67 13.85 -4.49
C PRO A 95 8.74 13.41 -5.50
N PRO A 96 9.45 14.34 -6.16
CA PRO A 96 10.46 14.02 -7.16
C PRO A 96 11.81 13.73 -6.48
N VAL A 97 11.91 12.65 -5.71
CA VAL A 97 13.13 12.36 -4.95
C VAL A 97 14.30 11.93 -5.86
N PRO A 98 15.55 12.34 -5.56
CA PRO A 98 15.91 13.35 -4.56
C PRO A 98 15.58 14.77 -5.03
N ALA A 99 15.25 15.67 -4.09
CA ALA A 99 14.92 17.07 -4.39
C ALA A 99 15.41 18.05 -3.33
N ALA A 100 15.66 19.31 -3.73
CA ALA A 100 15.77 20.44 -2.81
C ALA A 100 14.40 21.02 -2.38
N GLY A 101 13.31 20.56 -2.99
CA GLY A 101 11.95 21.03 -2.76
C GLY A 101 11.07 20.76 -3.98
N ALA A 102 9.75 20.75 -3.79
CA ALA A 102 8.80 20.43 -4.85
C ALA A 102 7.44 21.12 -4.62
N ASN A 103 6.67 21.31 -5.69
CA ASN A 103 5.28 21.78 -5.57
C ASN A 103 4.45 20.75 -4.80
N GLY A 104 3.49 21.20 -3.99
CA GLY A 104 2.69 20.31 -3.14
C GLY A 104 3.44 19.79 -1.91
N PHE A 105 4.66 20.25 -1.64
CA PHE A 105 5.44 19.90 -0.45
C PHE A 105 5.99 21.15 0.23
N ASN A 106 6.04 21.12 1.57
CA ASN A 106 6.58 22.19 2.39
C ASN A 106 8.07 21.97 2.64
N GLY A 107 8.86 23.03 2.44
CA GLY A 107 10.29 23.01 2.72
C GLY A 107 11.10 22.02 1.85
N THR A 108 12.19 21.54 2.41
CA THR A 108 13.09 20.58 1.76
C THR A 108 12.89 19.19 2.36
N PRO A 109 12.89 18.10 1.56
CA PRO A 109 12.95 16.75 2.11
C PRO A 109 14.11 16.53 3.08
N THR A 110 14.03 15.51 3.92
CA THR A 110 15.12 15.14 4.84
C THR A 110 15.76 13.80 4.49
N GLY A 111 16.93 13.56 5.07
CA GLY A 111 17.69 12.34 4.83
C GLY A 111 18.06 12.17 3.35
N PRO A 112 18.15 10.92 2.87
CA PRO A 112 18.51 10.63 1.47
C PRO A 112 17.56 11.21 0.42
N PHE A 113 16.33 11.61 0.76
CA PHE A 113 15.44 12.29 -0.18
C PHE A 113 15.86 13.73 -0.49
N ASN A 114 16.73 14.34 0.32
CA ASN A 114 17.28 15.66 0.06
C ASN A 114 18.40 15.58 -0.98
N GLU A 115 18.33 16.35 -2.08
CA GLU A 115 19.36 16.34 -3.13
C GLU A 115 20.76 16.76 -2.66
N GLN A 116 20.86 17.42 -1.51
CA GLN A 116 22.12 17.84 -0.91
C GLN A 116 22.70 16.81 0.07
N ALA A 117 21.95 15.75 0.39
CA ALA A 117 22.40 14.67 1.27
C ALA A 117 23.12 13.56 0.47
N ASP A 118 23.59 12.54 1.20
CA ASP A 118 24.07 11.31 0.56
C ASP A 118 22.89 10.59 -0.11
N PRO A 119 22.93 10.32 -1.43
CA PRO A 119 21.84 9.64 -2.12
C PRO A 119 21.78 8.14 -1.84
N GLU A 120 22.79 7.54 -1.21
CA GLU A 120 22.76 6.12 -0.85
C GLU A 120 22.02 5.93 0.47
N TRP A 121 20.76 5.49 0.40
CA TRP A 121 19.93 5.25 1.56
C TRP A 121 20.24 3.88 2.19
N GLN A 122 20.76 3.88 3.41
CA GLN A 122 21.24 2.70 4.12
C GLN A 122 20.32 2.29 5.27
N SER A 123 20.47 1.03 5.71
CA SER A 123 19.78 0.51 6.88
C SER A 123 20.11 1.32 8.14
N GLY A 124 19.05 1.72 8.86
CA GLY A 124 19.09 2.59 10.03
C GLY A 124 18.85 4.07 9.72
N GLU A 125 18.77 4.45 8.45
CA GLU A 125 18.50 5.83 8.05
C GLU A 125 17.02 6.08 7.73
N ARG A 126 16.61 7.34 7.91
CA ARG A 126 15.25 7.83 7.66
C ARG A 126 15.27 8.86 6.54
N ALA A 127 14.25 8.80 5.67
CA ALA A 127 13.96 9.83 4.69
C ALA A 127 12.54 10.36 4.90
N SER A 128 12.32 11.66 4.74
CA SER A 128 10.97 12.24 4.87
C SER A 128 10.66 13.36 3.89
N VAL A 129 9.36 13.51 3.61
CA VAL A 129 8.77 14.63 2.88
C VAL A 129 7.64 15.23 3.72
N PHE A 130 7.34 16.50 3.47
CA PHE A 130 6.30 17.23 4.20
C PHE A 130 5.22 17.66 3.22
N VAL A 131 4.02 17.09 3.29
CA VAL A 131 2.92 17.39 2.36
C VAL A 131 2.35 18.77 2.70
N ALA A 132 2.24 19.63 1.69
CA ALA A 132 1.66 20.96 1.85
C ALA A 132 0.13 20.92 1.70
N GLU A 133 -0.57 21.88 2.33
CA GLU A 133 -2.01 22.11 2.12
C GLU A 133 -2.39 22.43 0.65
N THR A 134 -1.39 22.69 -0.19
CA THR A 134 -1.56 22.96 -1.63
C THR A 134 -1.56 21.69 -2.49
N ASN A 135 -1.24 20.54 -1.92
CA ASN A 135 -1.43 19.23 -2.56
C ASN A 135 -2.87 18.76 -2.39
N ASP A 136 -3.25 17.71 -3.10
CA ASP A 136 -4.61 17.15 -3.06
C ASP A 136 -4.55 15.64 -3.33
N PRO A 137 -5.12 14.79 -2.46
CA PRO A 137 -5.63 15.11 -1.12
C PRO A 137 -4.52 15.51 -0.13
N VAL A 138 -4.89 16.20 0.95
CA VAL A 138 -4.00 16.45 2.10
C VAL A 138 -4.29 15.40 3.18
N PRO A 139 -3.31 14.59 3.64
CA PRO A 139 -3.56 13.60 4.67
C PRO A 139 -4.01 14.23 5.99
N THR A 140 -4.96 13.59 6.66
CA THR A 140 -5.46 13.96 7.98
C THR A 140 -5.45 12.77 8.93
N ALA A 141 -5.46 13.04 10.24
CA ALA A 141 -5.45 11.99 11.26
C ALA A 141 -6.59 10.97 11.04
N GLY A 142 -6.22 9.70 10.92
CA GLY A 142 -7.12 8.58 10.67
C GLY A 142 -7.13 8.06 9.21
N ASP A 143 -6.57 8.82 8.27
CA ASP A 143 -6.52 8.43 6.86
C ASP A 143 -5.49 7.30 6.63
N ALA A 144 -5.76 6.42 5.67
CA ALA A 144 -4.82 5.40 5.26
C ALA A 144 -3.87 5.95 4.19
N VAL A 145 -2.58 6.05 4.51
CA VAL A 145 -1.55 6.52 3.58
C VAL A 145 -0.75 5.34 3.05
N THR A 146 -0.75 5.19 1.73
CA THR A 146 0.05 4.19 1.01
C THR A 146 1.26 4.85 0.37
N VAL A 147 2.45 4.28 0.55
CA VAL A 147 3.66 4.69 -0.17
C VAL A 147 4.21 3.51 -0.97
N ARG A 148 4.37 3.70 -2.27
CA ARG A 148 5.01 2.74 -3.18
C ARG A 148 6.40 3.23 -3.54
N LEU A 149 7.37 2.35 -3.37
CA LEU A 149 8.77 2.59 -3.72
C LEU A 149 9.12 1.72 -4.92
N ALA A 150 9.69 2.32 -5.96
CA ALA A 150 10.14 1.60 -7.15
C ALA A 150 11.55 2.03 -7.56
N ALA A 151 12.43 1.06 -7.82
CA ALA A 151 13.77 1.30 -8.36
C ALA A 151 13.83 0.69 -9.78
N ASP A 152 14.32 1.46 -10.76
CA ASP A 152 14.30 1.06 -12.18
C ASP A 152 12.92 0.59 -12.66
N ASP A 153 11.85 1.35 -12.34
CA ASP A 153 10.45 1.01 -12.63
C ASP A 153 9.93 -0.31 -12.01
N ARG A 154 10.72 -0.94 -11.12
CA ARG A 154 10.32 -2.15 -10.40
C ARG A 154 9.97 -1.81 -8.98
N GLN A 155 8.76 -2.17 -8.55
CA GLN A 155 8.34 -1.95 -7.18
C GLN A 155 9.20 -2.78 -6.21
N ILE A 156 9.87 -2.10 -5.29
CA ILE A 156 10.69 -2.72 -4.23
C ILE A 156 9.95 -2.76 -2.89
N ALA A 157 8.98 -1.87 -2.67
CA ALA A 157 8.12 -1.89 -1.50
C ALA A 157 6.75 -1.24 -1.77
N ALA A 158 5.74 -1.70 -1.03
CA ALA A 158 4.47 -1.01 -0.85
C ALA A 158 4.15 -1.01 0.65
N LEU A 159 4.06 0.19 1.22
CA LEU A 159 3.91 0.44 2.65
C LEU A 159 2.55 1.09 2.88
N GLU A 160 1.93 0.80 4.02
CA GLU A 160 0.67 1.41 4.44
C GLU A 160 0.75 1.76 5.93
N ALA A 161 0.31 2.96 6.29
CA ALA A 161 0.22 3.43 7.66
C ALA A 161 -1.05 4.29 7.85
N ILE A 162 -1.53 4.36 9.09
CA ILE A 162 -2.59 5.30 9.46
C ILE A 162 -1.93 6.60 9.89
N ALA A 163 -2.36 7.71 9.30
CA ALA A 163 -1.96 9.04 9.72
C ALA A 163 -2.41 9.29 11.16
N SER A 164 -1.48 9.72 12.02
CA SER A 164 -1.75 10.01 13.43
C SER A 164 -1.56 11.48 13.78
#